data_AF-W1YQS9-F1
#
_entry.id   AF-W1YQS9-F1
#
_cell.length_a   1.000
_cell.length_b   1.000
_cell.length_c   1.000
_cell.angle_alpha   90.00
_cell.angle_beta   90.00
_cell.angle_gamma   90.00
#
_symmetry.space_group_name_H-M   'P 1'
#
loop_
_entity.id
_entity.type
_entity.pdbx_description
1 polymer ?
#
loop_
_entity_poly.entity_id
_entity_poly.type
_entity_poly.pdbx_seq_one_letter_code
_entity_poly.pdbx_strand_id
1 'polypeptide(L)' 'ILLQEQIEDVFTCLTDREQQVLILRFGLKDGKPRTLEEVGQHFNVTRERIRQIEGKALTKLRNRGKRDKIKDFL' A
#
# COMPACT_ATOMS: atom_id res chain seq x y z
N ILE A 1 0.14 -4.78 -15.65
CA ILE A 1 -0.15 -3.37 -16.01
C ILE A 1 -1.29 -2.79 -15.16
N LEU A 2 -2.35 -3.56 -14.86
CA LEU A 2 -3.51 -3.08 -14.09
C LEU A 2 -3.22 -2.66 -12.62
N LEU A 3 -2.13 -3.14 -12.01
CA LEU A 3 -1.85 -2.92 -10.58
C LEU A 3 -1.25 -1.54 -10.28
N GLN A 4 -0.40 -1.01 -11.16
CA GLN A 4 0.26 0.28 -10.95
C GLN A 4 -0.75 1.44 -11.00
N GLU A 5 -1.63 1.46 -12.01
CA GLU A 5 -2.66 2.50 -12.15
C GLU A 5 -3.61 2.53 -10.95
N GLN A 6 -4.00 1.35 -10.44
CA GLN A 6 -4.87 1.29 -9.26
C GLN A 6 -4.18 1.78 -7.98
N ILE A 7 -2.86 1.61 -7.90
CA ILE A 7 -2.08 2.06 -6.75
C ILE A 7 -1.80 3.57 -6.83
N GLU A 8 -1.55 4.12 -8.02
CA GLU A 8 -1.40 5.57 -8.23
C GLU A 8 -2.66 6.34 -7.79
N ASP A 9 -3.84 5.83 -8.10
CA ASP A 9 -5.10 6.41 -7.62
C ASP A 9 -5.19 6.45 -6.09
N VAL A 10 -4.69 5.42 -5.39
CA VAL A 10 -4.66 5.38 -3.93
C VAL A 10 -3.63 6.35 -3.38
N PHE A 11 -2.50 6.49 -4.07
CA PHE A 11 -1.45 7.43 -3.70
C PHE A 11 -1.96 8.86 -3.65
N THR A 12 -2.84 9.29 -4.56
CA THR A 12 -3.42 10.64 -4.52
C THR A 12 -4.12 11.01 -3.19
N CYS A 13 -4.57 10.02 -2.41
CA CYS A 13 -5.27 10.22 -1.14
C CYS A 13 -4.41 9.91 0.10
N LEU A 14 -3.15 9.55 -0.11
CA LEU A 14 -2.18 9.24 0.93
C LEU A 14 -1.12 10.31 0.98
N THR A 15 -0.59 10.55 2.18
CA THR A 15 0.59 11.42 2.35
C THR A 15 1.81 10.80 1.66
N ASP A 16 2.78 11.62 1.25
CA ASP A 16 4.01 11.13 0.60
C ASP A 16 4.71 10.02 1.41
N ARG A 17 4.65 10.11 2.75
CA ARG A 17 5.20 9.10 3.66
C ARG A 17 4.41 7.78 3.62
N GLU A 18 3.08 7.84 3.58
CA GLU A 18 2.22 6.65 3.42
C GLU A 18 2.39 6.01 2.04
N GLN A 19 2.56 6.82 0.99
CA GLN A 19 2.87 6.32 -0.36
C GLN A 19 4.21 5.59 -0.38
N GLN A 20 5.27 6.17 0.19
CA GLN A 20 6.57 5.52 0.26
C GLN A 20 6.54 4.20 1.03
N VAL A 21 5.74 4.12 2.10
CA VAL A 21 5.50 2.86 2.84
C VAL A 21 4.95 1.78 1.91
N LEU A 22 3.92 2.09 1.11
CA LEU A 22 3.33 1.15 0.17
C LEU A 22 4.27 0.80 -0.99
N ILE A 23 5.01 1.78 -1.51
CA ILE A 23 6.04 1.56 -2.55
C ILE A 23 7.08 0.56 -2.08
N LEU A 24 7.59 0.73 -0.85
CA LEU A 24 8.57 -0.18 -0.25
C LEU A 24 7.95 -1.56 0.05
N ARG A 25 6.71 -1.56 0.54
CA ARG A 25 5.97 -2.78 0.90
C ARG A 25 5.72 -3.69 -0.30
N PHE A 26 5.29 -3.12 -1.42
CA PHE A 26 4.98 -3.84 -2.65
C PHE A 26 6.14 -3.92 -3.64
N GLY A 27 7.29 -3.30 -3.32
CA GLY A 27 8.46 -3.28 -4.21
C GLY A 27 8.19 -2.55 -5.52
N LEU A 28 7.33 -1.52 -5.51
CA LEU A 28 6.89 -0.84 -6.76
C LEU A 28 8.00 -0.02 -7.42
N LYS A 29 9.08 0.27 -6.68
CA LYS A 29 10.22 1.05 -7.16
C LYS A 29 11.43 0.18 -7.51
N ASP A 30 11.70 -0.85 -6.72
CA ASP A 30 12.91 -1.69 -6.81
C ASP A 30 12.61 -3.16 -7.14
N GLY A 31 11.33 -3.51 -7.33
CA GLY A 31 10.87 -4.88 -7.59
C GLY A 31 10.96 -5.81 -6.38
N LYS A 32 11.34 -5.31 -5.20
CA LYS A 32 11.60 -6.12 -4.00
C LYS A 32 10.59 -5.78 -2.90
N PRO A 33 9.54 -6.59 -2.72
CA PRO A 33 8.60 -6.36 -1.63
C PRO A 33 9.29 -6.54 -0.27
N ARG A 34 9.02 -5.62 0.65
CA ARG A 34 9.52 -5.64 2.03
C ARG A 34 8.44 -6.05 3.00
N THR A 35 8.78 -6.75 4.08
CA THR A 35 7.82 -7.12 5.13
C THR A 35 7.34 -5.90 5.93
N LEU A 36 6.20 -6.02 6.62
CA LEU A 36 5.71 -4.95 7.51
C LEU A 36 6.74 -4.52 8.56
N GLU A 37 7.57 -5.47 8.99
CA GLU A 37 8.61 -5.26 9.99
C GLU A 37 9.82 -4.51 9.41
N GLU A 38 10.30 -4.90 8.23
CA GLU A 38 11.36 -4.18 7.51
C GLU A 38 10.93 -2.74 7.15
N VAL A 39 9.70 -2.57 6.66
CA VAL A 39 9.16 -1.23 6.37
C VAL A 39 8.99 -0.44 7.67
N GLY A 40 8.49 -1.06 8.73
CA GLY A 40 8.37 -0.44 10.05
C GLY A 40 9.71 0.08 10.57
N GLN A 41 10.76 -0.74 10.51
CA GLN A 41 12.12 -0.36 10.87
C GLN A 41 12.64 0.79 10.00
N HIS A 42 12.45 0.72 8.68
CA HIS A 42 12.92 1.74 7.74
C HIS A 42 12.26 3.11 7.97
N PHE A 43 10.97 3.14 8.31
CA PHE A 43 10.24 4.39 8.57
C PHE A 43 10.21 4.80 10.04
N ASN A 44 10.89 4.05 10.91
CA ASN A 44 10.86 4.20 12.37
C ASN A 44 9.43 4.26 12.94
N VAL A 45 8.59 3.35 12.46
CA VAL A 45 7.18 3.21 12.87
C VAL A 45 6.88 1.78 13.28
N THR A 46 5.84 1.60 14.09
CA THR A 46 5.42 0.27 14.52
C THR A 46 4.82 -0.52 13.36
N ARG A 47 4.94 -1.85 13.43
CA ARG A 47 4.27 -2.77 12.49
C ARG A 47 2.77 -2.47 12.35
N GLU A 48 2.10 -2.15 13.46
CA GLU A 48 0.67 -1.82 13.45
C GLU A 48 0.39 -0.53 12.66
N ARG A 49 1.31 0.44 12.66
CA ARG A 49 1.16 1.64 11.83
C ARG A 49 1.19 1.30 10.35
N ILE A 50 2.08 0.40 9.91
CA ILE A 50 2.12 -0.07 8.52
C ILE A 50 0.82 -0.80 8.17
N ARG A 51 0.31 -1.66 9.06
CA ARG A 51 -0.97 -2.37 8.89
C ARG A 51 -2.15 -1.41 8.74
N GLN A 52 -2.18 -0.32 9.53
CA GLN A 52 -3.21 0.73 9.41
C GLN A 52 -3.15 1.42 8.05
N ILE A 53 -1.96 1.71 7.54
CA ILE A 53 -1.77 2.35 6.23
C ILE A 53 -2.26 1.42 5.10
N GLU A 54 -1.89 0.14 5.14
CA GLU A 54 -2.43 -0.88 4.21
C GLU A 54 -3.97 -0.96 4.30
N GLY A 55 -4.53 -1.04 5.51
CA GLY A 55 -5.98 -1.11 5.70
C GLY A 55 -6.72 0.14 5.18
N LYS A 56 -6.13 1.32 5.34
CA LYS A 56 -6.66 2.59 4.83
C LYS A 56 -6.62 2.61 3.29
N ALA A 57 -5.52 2.17 2.69
CA ALA A 57 -5.38 2.01 1.25
C ALA A 57 -6.42 1.03 0.67
N LEU A 58 -6.55 -0.15 1.26
CA LEU A 58 -7.52 -1.18 0.86
C LEU A 58 -8.98 -0.71 1.01
N THR A 59 -9.30 -0.01 2.09
CA THR A 59 -10.65 0.54 2.30
C THR A 59 -10.99 1.58 1.23
N LYS A 60 -10.03 2.40 0.81
CA LYS A 60 -10.22 3.39 -0.26
C LYS A 60 -10.35 2.75 -1.63
N LEU A 61 -9.55 1.72 -1.92
CA LEU A 61 -9.71 0.89 -3.13
C LEU A 61 -11.11 0.28 -3.20
N ARG A 62 -11.61 -0.25 -2.09
CA ARG A 62 -12.95 -0.88 -2.00
C ARG A 62 -14.09 0.11 -2.21
N ASN A 63 -13.97 1.33 -1.68
CA ASN A 63 -15.04 2.33 -1.71
C ASN A 63 -15.20 3.04 -3.07
N ARG A 64 -14.18 3.03 -3.94
CA ARG A 64 -14.25 3.63 -5.29
C ARG A 64 -14.77 2.67 -6.39
N GLY A 65 -15.49 1.62 -6.02
CA GLY A 65 -16.31 0.84 -6.97
C GLY A 65 -15.67 -0.41 -7.60
N LYS A 66 -14.49 -0.86 -7.14
CA LYS A 66 -13.84 -2.09 -7.64
C LYS A 66 -13.87 -3.19 -6.57
N ARG A 67 -15.07 -3.62 -6.15
CA ARG A 67 -15.26 -4.76 -5.22
C ARG A 67 -14.68 -6.07 -5.77
N ASP A 68 -14.60 -6.21 -7.10
CA ASP A 68 -14.25 -7.48 -7.72
C ASP A 68 -12.74 -7.72 -7.91
N LYS A 69 -11.90 -6.68 -7.84
CA LYS A 69 -10.46 -6.81 -8.15
C LYS A 69 -9.52 -6.99 -6.95
N ILE A 70 -10.04 -6.81 -5.73
CA ILE A 70 -9.25 -6.97 -4.49
C ILE A 70 -9.24 -8.43 -4.01
N LYS A 71 -10.26 -9.22 -4.39
CA LYS A 71 -10.35 -10.64 -4.00
C LYS A 71 -9.25 -11.52 -4.58
N ASP A 72 -8.66 -11.16 -5.71
CA ASP A 72 -7.61 -11.96 -6.35
C ASP A 72 -6.20 -11.75 -5.74
N PHE A 73 -6.05 -10.84 -4.78
CA PHE A 73 -4.75 -10.49 -4.17
C PHE A 73 -4.67 -10.74 -2.65
N LEU A 74 -5.74 -11.24 -2.03
CA LEU A 74 -5.76 -11.75 -0.64
C LEU A 74 -5.67 -13.27 -0.64
#